data_AF-A0A953TUN6-F1
#
_entry.id   AF-A0A953TUN6-F1
#
_cell.length_a   1.000
_cell.length_b   1.000
_cell.length_c   1.000
_cell.angle_alpha   90.00
_cell.angle_beta   90.00
_cell.angle_gamma   90.00
#
_symmetry.space_group_name_H-M   'P 1'
#
loop_
_entity.id
_entity.type
_entity.pdbx_description
1 polymer ?
#
loop_
_entity_poly.entity_id
_entity_poly.type
_entity_poly.pdbx_seq_one_letter_code
_entity_poly.pdbx_strand_id
1 'polypeptide(L)'
;MLKPISGARSALLVCTILLCGITSVGGAEQKTKPATRKDSAGGWQMWKSETTKKVYRVKIDQDHFVAEWANVPAEAKKQGAYIRSECRRAGNKWVGTTRALLPCALPGAEKKTRTCELTLRIEVDSISPARIEGAGDSLHNFDCSKCQVLETGWAKFTWVPEGKAK
;
A
#
# COMPACT_ATOMS: atom_id res chain seq x y z
N MET A 1 45.00 20.94 -22.98
CA MET A 1 45.45 22.06 -22.12
C MET A 1 45.14 21.70 -20.68
N LEU A 2 46.16 21.32 -19.92
CA LEU A 2 46.08 21.09 -18.48
C LEU A 2 46.43 22.39 -17.73
N LYS A 3 45.67 22.73 -16.70
CA LYS A 3 46.00 23.76 -15.70
C LYS A 3 45.76 23.20 -14.29
N PRO A 4 46.46 23.74 -13.27
CA PRO A 4 47.03 22.93 -12.20
C PRO A 4 46.33 23.04 -10.83
N ILE A 5 46.87 22.20 -9.95
CA ILE A 5 46.69 21.97 -8.51
C ILE A 5 46.89 23.25 -7.67
N SER A 6 46.17 23.33 -6.53
CA SER A 6 46.70 23.57 -5.17
C SER A 6 45.86 24.57 -4.37
N GLY A 7 45.54 24.19 -3.13
CA GLY A 7 44.83 25.05 -2.18
C GLY A 7 44.49 24.37 -0.86
N ALA A 8 45.47 23.72 -0.22
CA ALA A 8 45.35 23.34 1.19
C ALA A 8 45.61 24.57 2.07
N ARG A 9 44.71 24.85 3.02
CA ARG A 9 45.01 25.66 4.21
C ARG A 9 44.36 25.02 5.43
N SER A 10 45.19 24.29 6.17
CA SER A 10 44.98 23.99 7.58
C SER A 10 44.91 25.28 8.40
N ALA A 11 43.99 25.33 9.35
CA ALA A 11 44.18 26.07 10.59
C ALA A 11 43.38 25.36 11.69
N LEU A 12 44.12 24.65 12.56
CA LEU A 12 43.64 24.29 13.90
C LEU A 12 43.32 25.59 14.67
N LEU A 13 42.25 25.58 15.46
CA LEU A 13 42.20 26.38 16.68
C LEU A 13 41.74 25.51 17.85
N VAL A 14 42.47 25.68 18.95
CA VAL A 14 42.57 24.87 20.15
C VAL A 14 41.82 25.53 21.30
N CYS A 15 41.23 24.70 22.16
CA CYS A 15 40.83 24.88 23.57
C CYS A 15 40.17 26.20 24.03
N THR A 16 39.05 26.05 24.75
CA THR A 16 39.08 26.30 26.21
C THR A 16 37.88 25.68 26.91
N ILE A 17 38.19 24.92 27.96
CA ILE A 17 37.27 24.34 28.93
C ILE A 17 36.92 25.44 29.95
N LEU A 18 35.64 25.56 30.32
CA LEU A 18 35.25 26.19 31.58
C LEU A 18 34.08 25.42 32.20
N LEU A 19 34.37 24.80 33.34
CA LEU A 19 33.39 24.25 34.27
C LEU A 19 32.61 25.39 34.93
N CYS A 20 31.29 25.32 34.89
CA CYS A 20 30.42 25.87 35.93
C CYS A 20 29.40 24.80 36.31
N GLY A 21 29.32 24.50 37.60
CA GLY A 21 28.41 23.50 38.15
C GLY A 21 27.01 24.04 38.46
N ILE A 22 26.25 23.12 39.05
CA ILE A 22 25.01 23.24 39.85
C ILE A 22 23.70 23.52 39.09
N THR A 23 22.87 22.49 38.91
CA THR A 23 21.66 22.23 39.75
C THR A 23 20.87 21.07 39.15
N SER A 24 20.54 20.11 39.99
CA SER A 24 19.69 18.97 39.69
C SER A 24 18.26 19.46 39.42
N VAL A 25 17.88 19.52 38.14
CA VAL A 25 16.45 19.50 37.77
C VAL A 25 16.12 18.06 37.44
N GLY A 26 15.32 17.44 38.31
CA GLY A 26 14.70 16.16 38.06
C GLY A 26 13.78 16.24 36.84
N GLY A 27 14.35 16.00 35.66
CA GLY A 27 13.59 15.55 34.52
C GLY A 27 13.24 14.10 34.78
N ALA A 28 11.97 13.83 35.11
CA ALA A 28 11.43 12.50 35.01
C ALA A 28 11.60 12.06 33.55
N GLU A 29 12.69 11.35 33.27
CA GLU A 29 12.85 10.59 32.05
C GLU A 29 11.75 9.54 32.09
N GLN A 30 10.60 9.89 31.51
CA GLN A 30 9.61 8.92 31.12
C GLN A 30 10.37 7.95 30.23
N LYS A 31 10.77 6.81 30.80
CA LYS A 31 10.98 5.57 30.07
C LYS A 31 9.69 5.33 29.31
N THR A 32 9.59 5.94 28.13
CA THR A 32 8.67 5.48 27.10
C THR A 32 9.15 4.07 26.84
N LYS A 33 8.51 3.10 27.49
CA LYS A 33 8.59 1.70 27.09
C LYS A 33 8.49 1.74 25.58
N PRO A 34 9.46 1.18 24.82
CA PRO A 34 9.27 0.99 23.40
C PRO A 34 7.91 0.35 23.28
N ALA A 35 6.97 1.04 22.63
CA ALA A 35 5.69 0.43 22.32
C ALA A 35 6.08 -0.83 21.57
N THR A 36 5.89 -1.98 22.20
CA THR A 36 6.15 -3.26 21.58
C THR A 36 5.24 -3.24 20.36
N ARG A 37 5.81 -2.92 19.20
CA ARG A 37 5.12 -3.04 17.94
C ARG A 37 4.89 -4.54 17.90
N LYS A 38 3.67 -4.96 18.25
CA LYS A 38 3.18 -6.27 17.88
C LYS A 38 3.13 -6.20 16.37
N ASP A 39 4.29 -6.40 15.77
CA ASP A 39 4.42 -6.67 14.36
C ASP A 39 3.47 -7.83 14.16
N SER A 40 2.35 -7.55 13.50
CA SER A 40 1.37 -8.56 13.10
C SER A 40 1.97 -9.32 11.93
N ALA A 41 3.16 -9.87 12.15
CA ALA A 41 3.93 -10.61 11.18
C ALA A 41 3.15 -11.89 10.85
N GLY A 42 2.71 -12.00 9.58
CA GLY A 42 2.42 -13.27 8.93
C GLY A 42 0.95 -13.72 8.85
N GLY A 43 0.01 -13.03 9.49
CA GLY A 43 -1.42 -13.39 9.46
C GLY A 43 -2.23 -12.73 8.35
N TRP A 44 -3.30 -13.40 7.89
CA TRP A 44 -4.32 -12.75 7.07
C TRP A 44 -5.18 -11.82 7.94
N GLN A 45 -5.38 -10.58 7.48
CA GLN A 45 -6.24 -9.57 8.12
C GLN A 45 -7.31 -9.08 7.15
N MET A 46 -8.48 -8.72 7.65
CA MET A 46 -9.60 -8.25 6.83
C MET A 46 -9.56 -6.73 6.70
N TRP A 47 -9.70 -6.24 5.47
CA TRP A 47 -9.62 -4.82 5.12
C TRP A 47 -10.74 -4.44 4.17
N LYS A 48 -11.50 -3.41 4.50
CA LYS A 48 -12.60 -2.89 3.68
C LYS A 48 -12.16 -1.66 2.90
N SER A 49 -12.33 -1.69 1.58
CA SER A 49 -12.16 -0.52 0.73
C SER A 49 -13.23 0.53 1.01
N GLU A 50 -12.83 1.76 1.30
CA GLU A 50 -13.76 2.86 1.53
C GLU A 50 -14.52 3.25 0.25
N THR A 51 -13.86 3.16 -0.91
CA THR A 51 -14.43 3.50 -2.22
C THR A 51 -15.38 2.43 -2.75
N THR A 52 -14.96 1.17 -2.77
CA THR A 52 -15.70 0.09 -3.46
C THR A 52 -16.56 -0.76 -2.53
N LYS A 53 -16.39 -0.61 -1.20
CA LYS A 53 -16.98 -1.46 -0.16
C LYS A 53 -16.62 -2.95 -0.25
N LYS A 54 -15.72 -3.33 -1.19
CA LYS A 54 -15.13 -4.66 -1.23
C LYS A 54 -14.25 -4.88 -0.02
N VAL A 55 -14.23 -6.11 0.45
CA VAL A 55 -13.43 -6.57 1.56
C VAL A 55 -12.34 -7.46 1.01
N TYR A 56 -11.12 -7.22 1.45
CA TYR A 56 -9.95 -8.00 1.09
C TYR A 56 -9.40 -8.69 2.32
N ARG A 57 -9.03 -9.96 2.18
CA ARG A 57 -8.06 -10.56 3.09
C ARG A 57 -6.67 -10.11 2.62
N VAL A 58 -5.87 -9.57 3.52
CA VAL A 58 -4.53 -9.04 3.23
C VAL A 58 -3.51 -9.79 4.07
N LYS A 59 -2.42 -10.22 3.44
CA LYS A 59 -1.24 -10.76 4.12
C LYS A 59 -0.04 -9.89 3.73
N ILE A 60 0.73 -9.51 4.73
CA ILE A 60 1.95 -8.74 4.57
C ILE A 60 3.08 -9.54 5.21
N ASP A 61 4.11 -9.81 4.43
CA ASP A 61 5.28 -10.56 4.85
C ASP A 61 6.53 -9.89 4.30
N GLN A 62 7.26 -9.19 5.16
CA GLN A 62 8.45 -8.42 4.81
C GLN A 62 8.21 -7.51 3.59
N ASP A 63 8.74 -7.93 2.44
CA ASP A 63 8.69 -7.20 1.17
C ASP A 63 7.53 -7.62 0.27
N HIS A 64 6.63 -8.47 0.75
CA HIS A 64 5.52 -9.02 -0.03
C HIS A 64 4.17 -8.62 0.55
N PHE A 65 3.34 -8.02 -0.31
CA PHE A 65 1.96 -7.68 -0.02
C PHE A 65 1.04 -8.50 -0.91
N VAL A 66 0.07 -9.19 -0.31
CA VAL A 66 -0.97 -9.95 -1.03
C VAL A 66 -2.33 -9.53 -0.53
N ALA A 67 -3.26 -9.28 -1.44
CA ALA A 67 -4.66 -8.98 -1.12
C ALA A 67 -5.61 -9.80 -2.01
N GLU A 68 -6.66 -10.38 -1.43
CA GLU A 68 -7.64 -11.18 -2.17
C GLU A 68 -9.07 -10.80 -1.78
N TRP A 69 -9.95 -10.65 -2.77
CA TRP A 69 -11.35 -10.28 -2.54
C TRP A 69 -12.10 -11.38 -1.77
N ALA A 70 -12.56 -11.03 -0.57
CA ALA A 70 -13.14 -11.96 0.38
C ALA A 70 -14.68 -11.98 0.36
N ASN A 71 -15.33 -10.83 0.17
CA ASN A 71 -16.80 -10.72 0.12
C ASN A 71 -17.35 -10.74 -1.33
N VAL A 72 -16.90 -11.71 -2.13
CA VAL A 72 -17.40 -11.89 -3.51
C VAL A 72 -18.89 -12.26 -3.47
N PRO A 73 -19.79 -11.53 -4.18
CA PRO A 73 -21.20 -11.90 -4.30
C PRO A 73 -21.37 -13.33 -4.82
N ALA A 74 -22.39 -14.05 -4.32
CA ALA A 74 -22.57 -15.47 -4.62
C ALA A 74 -22.72 -15.72 -6.14
N GLU A 75 -23.44 -14.86 -6.84
CA GLU A 75 -23.67 -14.94 -8.28
C GLU A 75 -22.37 -14.75 -9.06
N ALA A 76 -21.55 -13.78 -8.67
CA ALA A 76 -20.25 -13.55 -9.28
C ALA A 76 -19.27 -14.70 -8.97
N LYS A 77 -19.31 -15.23 -7.74
CA LYS A 77 -18.49 -16.37 -7.33
C LYS A 77 -18.81 -17.65 -8.13
N LYS A 78 -20.09 -17.90 -8.46
CA LYS A 78 -20.49 -19.00 -9.36
C LYS A 78 -19.88 -18.88 -10.77
N GLN A 79 -19.54 -17.66 -11.19
CA GLN A 79 -18.88 -17.38 -12.46
C GLN A 79 -17.34 -17.31 -12.34
N GLY A 80 -16.79 -17.72 -11.19
CA GLY A 80 -15.35 -17.73 -10.94
C GLY A 80 -14.77 -16.36 -10.58
N ALA A 81 -15.60 -15.36 -10.26
CA ALA A 81 -15.10 -14.01 -10.06
C ALA A 81 -14.08 -13.92 -8.91
N TYR A 82 -12.98 -13.22 -9.16
CA TYR A 82 -11.94 -12.97 -8.18
C TYR A 82 -11.22 -11.65 -8.44
N ILE A 83 -10.57 -11.12 -7.40
CA ILE A 83 -9.57 -10.06 -7.50
C ILE A 83 -8.42 -10.47 -6.57
N ARG A 84 -7.20 -10.46 -7.10
CA ARG A 84 -5.97 -10.76 -6.36
C ARG A 84 -4.90 -9.75 -6.72
N SER A 85 -4.34 -9.09 -5.72
CA SER A 85 -3.21 -8.17 -5.86
C SER A 85 -1.97 -8.77 -5.24
N GLU A 86 -0.85 -8.67 -5.95
CA GLU A 86 0.48 -9.06 -5.46
C GLU A 86 1.46 -7.93 -5.72
N CYS A 87 2.13 -7.46 -4.67
CA CYS A 87 3.09 -6.37 -4.74
C CYS A 87 4.38 -6.73 -4.03
N ARG A 88 5.50 -6.21 -4.56
CA ARG A 88 6.82 -6.28 -3.92
C ARG A 88 7.26 -4.91 -3.47
N ARG A 89 8.00 -4.85 -2.36
CA ARG A 89 8.57 -3.60 -1.85
C ARG A 89 9.58 -3.04 -2.84
N ALA A 90 9.41 -1.78 -3.20
CA ALA A 90 10.29 -0.99 -4.06
C ALA A 90 10.52 0.37 -3.39
N GLY A 91 11.66 0.51 -2.72
CA GLY A 91 11.94 1.66 -1.86
C GLY A 91 10.96 1.74 -0.68
N ASN A 92 10.19 2.82 -0.64
CA ASN A 92 9.26 3.10 0.46
C ASN A 92 7.82 2.63 0.19
N LYS A 93 7.56 2.03 -0.98
CA LYS A 93 6.22 1.58 -1.40
C LYS A 93 6.22 0.10 -1.74
N TRP A 94 5.04 -0.48 -1.95
CA TRP A 94 4.89 -1.77 -2.63
C TRP A 94 4.29 -1.55 -4.00
N VAL A 95 4.95 -2.08 -5.03
CA VAL A 95 4.54 -1.94 -6.44
C VAL A 95 4.21 -3.31 -6.99
N GLY A 96 3.12 -3.43 -7.73
CA GLY A 96 2.65 -4.73 -8.19
C GLY A 96 1.52 -4.68 -9.19
N THR A 97 0.83 -5.81 -9.28
CA THR A 97 -0.30 -6.00 -10.19
C THR A 97 -1.48 -6.61 -9.47
N THR A 98 -2.66 -6.27 -9.97
CA THR A 98 -3.94 -6.88 -9.64
C THR A 98 -4.40 -7.70 -10.82
N ARG A 99 -4.63 -8.99 -10.62
CA ARG A 99 -5.33 -9.86 -11.56
C ARG A 99 -6.77 -10.01 -11.12
N ALA A 100 -7.70 -9.88 -12.05
CA ALA A 100 -9.11 -10.01 -11.76
C ALA A 100 -9.82 -10.79 -12.86
N LEU A 101 -10.81 -11.58 -12.46
CA LEU A 101 -11.79 -12.17 -13.35
C LEU A 101 -13.15 -11.64 -12.90
N LEU A 102 -13.80 -10.83 -13.73
CA LEU A 102 -15.01 -10.11 -13.34
C LEU A 102 -16.13 -10.28 -14.39
N PRO A 103 -17.38 -10.47 -13.95
CA PRO A 103 -18.52 -10.42 -14.85
C PRO A 103 -18.74 -8.99 -15.37
N CYS A 104 -18.97 -8.87 -16.67
CA CYS A 104 -19.20 -7.63 -17.39
C CYS A 104 -20.51 -7.73 -18.16
N ALA A 105 -21.43 -6.78 -17.96
CA ALA A 105 -22.73 -6.79 -18.62
C ALA A 105 -22.58 -6.46 -20.11
N LEU A 106 -23.20 -7.26 -20.98
CA LEU A 106 -23.20 -6.97 -22.42
C LEU A 106 -24.28 -5.92 -22.76
N PRO A 107 -23.96 -4.93 -23.60
CA PRO A 107 -24.93 -3.92 -24.01
C PRO A 107 -26.09 -4.57 -24.78
N GLY A 108 -27.32 -4.12 -24.52
CA GLY A 108 -28.52 -4.59 -25.23
C GLY A 108 -28.97 -6.02 -24.93
N ALA A 109 -28.33 -6.70 -23.98
CA ALA A 109 -28.69 -8.06 -23.58
C ALA A 109 -28.90 -8.12 -22.06
N GLU A 110 -30.11 -7.79 -21.62
CA GLU A 110 -30.49 -7.97 -20.23
C GLU A 110 -30.18 -9.41 -19.80
N LYS A 111 -29.40 -9.55 -18.72
CA LYS A 111 -28.96 -10.82 -18.12
C LYS A 111 -27.83 -11.56 -18.82
N LYS A 112 -27.30 -11.10 -19.97
CA LYS A 112 -26.06 -11.68 -20.51
C LYS A 112 -24.84 -10.97 -19.94
N THR A 113 -23.97 -11.77 -19.31
CA THR A 113 -22.67 -11.32 -18.82
C THR A 113 -21.58 -12.08 -19.55
N ARG A 114 -20.47 -11.40 -19.83
CA ARG A 114 -19.22 -12.03 -20.22
C ARG A 114 -18.26 -11.91 -19.05
N THR A 115 -17.53 -12.98 -18.76
CA THR A 115 -16.44 -12.93 -17.79
C THR A 115 -15.17 -12.41 -18.48
N CYS A 116 -14.58 -11.35 -17.93
CA CYS A 116 -13.38 -10.73 -18.47
C CYS A 116 -12.22 -10.82 -17.49
N GLU A 117 -11.05 -11.22 -18.00
CA GLU A 117 -9.80 -11.22 -17.25
C GLU A 117 -9.08 -9.89 -17.44
N LEU A 118 -8.54 -9.35 -16.34
CA LEU A 118 -7.90 -8.04 -16.28
C LEU A 118 -6.58 -8.16 -15.53
N THR A 119 -5.58 -7.42 -16.00
CA THR A 119 -4.36 -7.14 -15.24
C THR A 119 -4.22 -5.62 -15.11
N LEU A 120 -4.20 -5.13 -13.87
CA LEU A 120 -4.16 -3.72 -13.51
C LEU A 120 -2.95 -3.44 -12.63
N ARG A 121 -2.36 -2.25 -12.74
CA ARG A 121 -1.25 -1.83 -11.87
C ARG A 121 -1.80 -1.35 -10.53
N ILE A 122 -0.99 -1.52 -9.49
CA ILE A 122 -1.30 -1.07 -8.13
C ILE A 122 -0.01 -0.69 -7.40
N GLU A 123 -0.09 0.39 -6.63
CA GLU A 123 0.89 0.81 -5.65
C GLU A 123 0.23 0.90 -4.27
N VAL A 124 0.93 0.39 -3.25
CA VAL A 124 0.59 0.62 -1.85
C VAL A 124 1.63 1.59 -1.29
N ASP A 125 1.18 2.79 -0.93
CA ASP A 125 2.01 3.88 -0.46
C ASP A 125 2.32 3.74 1.03
N SER A 126 1.31 3.37 1.82
CA SER A 126 1.43 3.30 3.28
C SER A 126 0.60 2.16 3.86
N ILE A 127 1.10 1.60 4.96
CA ILE A 127 0.41 0.57 5.74
C ILE A 127 0.57 0.95 7.20
N SER A 128 -0.56 1.11 7.89
CA SER A 128 -0.63 1.37 9.33
C SER A 128 -1.75 0.52 9.94
N PRO A 129 -1.82 0.38 11.28
CA PRO A 129 -2.92 -0.34 11.92
C PRO A 129 -4.31 0.23 11.59
N ALA A 130 -4.41 1.51 11.23
CA ALA A 130 -5.67 2.20 10.97
C ALA A 130 -6.07 2.24 9.49
N ARG A 131 -5.10 2.18 8.57
CA ARG A 131 -5.34 2.36 7.13
C ARG A 131 -4.23 1.75 6.27
N ILE A 132 -4.63 1.27 5.10
CA ILE A 132 -3.76 1.01 3.95
C ILE A 132 -4.15 2.03 2.88
N GLU A 133 -3.16 2.74 2.35
CA GLU A 133 -3.36 3.77 1.32
C GLU A 133 -2.49 3.47 0.11
N GLY A 134 -2.98 3.84 -1.07
CA GLY A 134 -2.27 3.64 -2.31
C GLY A 134 -3.03 4.18 -3.51
N ALA A 135 -2.61 3.75 -4.69
CA ALA A 135 -3.28 4.06 -5.94
C ALA A 135 -3.17 2.91 -6.94
N GLY A 136 -4.06 2.86 -7.91
CA GLY A 136 -4.03 1.84 -8.95
C GLY A 136 -4.78 2.27 -10.20
N ASP A 137 -4.73 1.42 -11.22
CA ASP A 137 -5.47 1.68 -12.45
C ASP A 137 -6.98 1.69 -12.17
N SER A 138 -7.64 2.81 -12.51
CA SER A 138 -9.09 2.92 -12.57
C SER A 138 -9.57 2.69 -14.00
N LEU A 139 -10.58 1.83 -14.18
CA LEU A 139 -11.20 1.64 -15.49
C LEU A 139 -12.16 2.80 -15.78
N HIS A 140 -11.85 3.62 -16.79
CA HIS A 140 -12.75 4.68 -17.25
C HIS A 140 -13.60 4.23 -18.42
N ASN A 141 -13.02 3.47 -19.34
CA ASN A 141 -13.71 2.93 -20.50
C ASN A 141 -13.31 1.47 -20.75
N PHE A 142 -14.31 0.58 -20.81
CA PHE A 142 -14.11 -0.85 -20.96
C PHE A 142 -15.16 -1.47 -21.90
N ASP A 143 -14.70 -2.15 -22.95
CA ASP A 143 -15.56 -2.87 -23.87
C ASP A 143 -15.81 -4.29 -23.35
N CYS A 144 -16.96 -4.50 -22.68
CA CYS A 144 -17.39 -5.83 -22.20
C CYS A 144 -17.53 -6.86 -23.32
N SER A 145 -17.82 -6.44 -24.56
CA SER A 145 -18.02 -7.34 -25.71
C SER A 145 -16.69 -7.87 -26.26
N LYS A 146 -15.58 -7.21 -25.94
CA LYS A 146 -14.22 -7.62 -26.34
C LYS A 146 -13.32 -7.94 -25.15
N CYS A 147 -13.80 -7.72 -23.93
CA CYS A 147 -12.98 -7.74 -22.71
C CYS A 147 -11.74 -6.85 -22.84
N GLN A 148 -11.92 -5.65 -23.38
CA GLN A 148 -10.83 -4.75 -23.71
C GLN A 148 -10.92 -3.47 -22.89
N VAL A 149 -9.81 -3.13 -22.23
CA VAL A 149 -9.64 -1.83 -21.59
C VAL A 149 -9.36 -0.80 -22.68
N LEU A 150 -10.22 0.21 -22.80
CA LEU A 150 -10.08 1.29 -23.78
C LEU A 150 -9.43 2.52 -23.14
N GLU A 151 -9.67 2.74 -21.84
CA GLU A 151 -9.11 3.86 -21.11
C GLU A 151 -8.94 3.52 -19.63
N THR A 152 -7.75 3.82 -19.10
CA THR A 152 -7.42 3.73 -17.68
C THR A 152 -7.01 5.09 -17.12
N GLY A 153 -7.33 5.32 -15.85
CA GLY A 153 -6.76 6.42 -15.07
C GLY A 153 -5.98 5.89 -13.88
N TRP A 154 -5.52 6.81 -13.03
CA TRP A 154 -4.81 6.49 -11.79
C TRP A 154 -5.60 7.04 -10.60
N ALA A 155 -6.17 6.16 -9.79
CA ALA A 155 -7.05 6.55 -8.69
C ALA A 155 -6.50 6.12 -7.35
N LYS A 156 -6.60 7.01 -6.36
CA LYS A 156 -6.25 6.71 -4.97
C LYS A 156 -7.29 5.78 -4.34
N PHE A 157 -6.84 4.93 -3.43
CA PHE A 157 -7.71 4.13 -2.58
C PHE A 157 -7.26 4.19 -1.12
N THR A 158 -8.24 3.98 -0.24
CA THR A 158 -8.04 3.80 1.19
C THR A 158 -8.79 2.54 1.63
N TRP A 159 -8.10 1.66 2.33
CA TRP A 159 -8.70 0.51 2.99
C TRP A 159 -8.56 0.65 4.51
N VAL A 160 -9.61 0.32 5.24
CA VAL A 160 -9.67 0.36 6.70
C VAL A 160 -9.88 -1.06 7.24
N PRO A 161 -9.42 -1.39 8.46
CA PRO A 161 -9.65 -2.70 9.04
C PRO A 161 -11.14 -3.05 9.07
N GLU A 162 -11.47 -4.29 8.71
CA GLU A 162 -12.81 -4.84 8.90
C GLU A 162 -12.86 -5.59 10.24
N GLY A 163 -13.57 -4.99 11.21
CA GLY A 163 -13.58 -5.45 12.60
C GLY A 163 -12.91 -4.43 13.52
N LYS A 164 -13.29 -4.41 14.80
CA LYS A 164 -12.93 -3.32 15.71
C LYS A 164 -11.43 -3.31 16.00
N ALA A 165 -10.78 -2.16 15.74
CA ALA A 165 -9.78 -1.67 16.68
C ALA A 165 -10.45 -1.65 18.06
N LYS A 166 -10.07 -2.58 18.92
CA LYS A 166 -10.39 -2.52 20.34
C LYS A 166 -9.34 -1.66 21.03
#